data_AF-A0A941RJL0-F1
#
_entry.id   AF-A0A941RJL0-F1
#
_cell.length_a   1.000
_cell.length_b   1.000
_cell.length_c   1.000
_cell.angle_alpha   90.00
_cell.angle_beta   90.00
_cell.angle_gamma   90.00
#
_symmetry.space_group_name_H-M   'P 1'
#
loop_
_entity.id
_entity.type
_entity.pdbx_description
1 polymer ?
#
loop_
_entity_poly.entity_id
_entity_poly.type
_entity_poly.pdbx_seq_one_letter_code
_entity_poly.pdbx_strand_id
1 'polypeptide(L)'
;MNIINKKLLFLIDEYDTPIHAGYLNGFYDKIVSFFRNFFSASLKDNRFLYKAVLTGILRVSRESLFSGLNHLDVFSVLNSKYSSYFGFTEGEVEDLLNQAQMGEKITDVKNWYNGYHMSDVTVYNPWSIINFVQKRGVFQPYWVNTSDNELIKTLLTGASFSFKDDFEEILQGKRVEKLIDENIVFSDLNKGDESAIWSLFLMTGYLT
;
A
#
# COMPACT_ATOMS: atom_id res chain seq x y z
N MET A 1 1.55 -36.62 -12.27
CA MET A 1 0.63 -35.82 -11.43
C MET A 1 -0.36 -35.14 -12.37
N ASN A 2 -1.60 -35.66 -12.49
CA ASN A 2 -2.60 -35.12 -13.43
C ASN A 2 -3.18 -33.81 -12.87
N ILE A 3 -2.86 -32.69 -13.51
CA ILE A 3 -3.37 -31.34 -13.19
C ILE A 3 -4.80 -31.12 -13.74
N ILE A 4 -5.32 -32.09 -14.49
CA ILE A 4 -6.58 -32.05 -15.23
C ILE A 4 -7.78 -32.26 -14.27
N ASN A 5 -8.07 -31.26 -13.43
CA ASN A 5 -9.32 -31.02 -12.66
C ASN A 5 -9.11 -30.14 -11.41
N LYS A 6 -7.88 -29.67 -11.14
CA LYS A 6 -7.66 -28.75 -10.03
C LYS A 6 -7.93 -27.32 -10.47
N LYS A 7 -8.80 -26.63 -9.74
CA LYS A 7 -8.94 -25.18 -9.90
C LYS A 7 -7.70 -24.47 -9.33
N LEU A 8 -7.27 -23.39 -9.96
CA LEU A 8 -6.06 -22.63 -9.70
C LEU A 8 -6.36 -21.45 -8.80
N LEU A 9 -5.51 -21.22 -7.79
CA LEU A 9 -5.46 -19.98 -7.03
C LEU A 9 -4.33 -19.14 -7.60
N PHE A 10 -4.63 -17.93 -8.06
CA PHE A 10 -3.62 -17.01 -8.58
C PHE A 10 -3.26 -15.98 -7.51
N LEU A 11 -2.01 -15.98 -7.04
CA LEU A 11 -1.50 -14.99 -6.09
C LEU A 11 -0.45 -14.15 -6.83
N ILE A 12 -0.66 -12.84 -6.91
CA ILE A 12 0.25 -11.92 -7.58
C ILE A 12 0.58 -10.81 -6.60
N ASP A 13 1.84 -10.78 -6.19
CA ASP A 13 2.33 -9.73 -5.33
C ASP A 13 2.87 -8.55 -6.14
N GLU A 14 2.73 -7.35 -5.59
CA GLU A 14 3.20 -6.08 -6.15
C GLU A 14 2.91 -5.93 -7.66
N TYR A 15 1.66 -6.17 -8.06
CA TYR A 15 1.27 -6.17 -9.49
C TYR A 15 1.49 -4.80 -10.17
N ASP A 16 1.54 -3.74 -9.38
CA ASP A 16 1.67 -2.34 -9.76
C ASP A 16 3.14 -1.89 -9.90
N THR A 17 4.10 -2.56 -9.26
CA THR A 17 5.55 -2.28 -9.40
C THR A 17 6.03 -2.11 -10.86
N PRO A 18 5.74 -3.01 -11.81
CA PRO A 18 6.15 -2.82 -13.20
C PRO A 18 5.45 -1.64 -13.89
N ILE A 19 4.25 -1.27 -13.42
CA ILE A 19 3.51 -0.11 -13.92
C ILE A 19 4.16 1.19 -13.42
N HIS A 20 4.63 1.20 -12.16
CA HIS A 20 5.41 2.29 -11.59
C HIS A 20 6.70 2.50 -12.38
N ALA A 21 7.42 1.41 -12.65
CA ALA A 21 8.63 1.47 -13.47
C ALA A 21 8.34 2.00 -14.88
N GLY A 22 7.24 1.56 -15.50
CA GLY A 22 6.83 2.07 -16.81
C GLY A 22 6.44 3.54 -16.80
N TYR A 23 5.85 4.03 -15.71
CA TYR A 23 5.57 5.44 -15.51
C TYR A 23 6.88 6.25 -15.45
N LEU A 24 7.81 5.89 -14.56
CA LEU A 24 9.07 6.61 -14.36
C LEU A 24 9.98 6.60 -15.60
N ASN A 25 9.94 5.51 -16.38
CA ASN A 25 10.82 5.30 -17.53
C ASN A 25 10.15 5.56 -18.89
N GLY A 26 8.93 6.14 -18.91
CA GLY A 26 8.27 6.61 -20.14
C GLY A 26 7.69 5.51 -21.04
N PHE A 27 7.35 4.34 -20.49
CA PHE A 27 6.69 3.24 -21.22
C PHE A 27 5.35 2.78 -20.60
N TYR A 28 4.72 3.65 -19.80
CA TYR A 28 3.45 3.40 -19.10
C TYR A 28 2.36 2.75 -19.98
N ASP A 29 2.06 3.33 -21.15
CA ASP A 29 0.99 2.81 -22.01
C ASP A 29 1.26 1.38 -22.51
N LYS A 30 2.53 1.05 -22.76
CA LYS A 30 2.94 -0.28 -23.20
C LYS A 30 2.75 -1.30 -22.08
N ILE A 31 3.18 -0.97 -20.86
CA ILE A 31 3.11 -1.90 -19.73
C ILE A 31 1.67 -2.10 -19.26
N VAL A 32 0.85 -1.03 -19.22
CA VAL A 32 -0.58 -1.13 -18.92
C VAL A 32 -1.31 -1.97 -19.97
N SER A 33 -1.03 -1.77 -21.27
CA SER A 33 -1.62 -2.57 -22.33
C SER A 33 -1.26 -4.06 -22.21
N PHE A 34 0.00 -4.37 -21.88
CA PHE A 34 0.44 -5.73 -21.62
C PHE A 34 -0.32 -6.37 -20.45
N PHE A 35 -0.34 -5.72 -19.28
CA PHE A 35 -0.99 -6.27 -18.08
C PHE A 35 -2.51 -6.37 -18.23
N ARG A 36 -3.16 -5.42 -18.90
CA ARG A 36 -4.59 -5.51 -19.24
C ARG A 36 -4.89 -6.79 -20.02
N ASN A 37 -4.09 -7.10 -21.05
CA ASN A 37 -4.27 -8.30 -21.85
C ASN A 37 -3.95 -9.57 -21.05
N PHE A 38 -2.87 -9.55 -20.27
CA PHE A 38 -2.46 -10.66 -19.42
C PHE A 38 -3.53 -11.02 -18.38
N PHE A 39 -4.04 -10.02 -17.63
CA PHE A 39 -5.09 -10.25 -16.63
C PHE A 39 -6.41 -10.63 -17.28
N SER A 40 -6.76 -10.03 -18.43
CA SER A 40 -7.96 -10.44 -19.16
C SER A 40 -7.89 -11.90 -19.58
N ALA A 41 -6.78 -12.36 -20.16
CA ALA A 41 -6.62 -13.75 -20.57
C ALA A 41 -6.55 -14.72 -19.39
N SER A 42 -5.94 -14.29 -18.28
CA SER A 42 -5.71 -15.17 -17.13
C SER A 42 -6.90 -15.25 -16.19
N LEU A 43 -7.68 -14.17 -16.04
CA LEU A 43 -8.69 -14.04 -15.00
C LEU A 43 -10.12 -14.06 -15.53
N LYS A 44 -10.35 -13.57 -16.75
CA LYS A 44 -11.71 -13.50 -17.33
C LYS A 44 -12.11 -14.85 -17.92
N ASP A 45 -13.29 -15.34 -17.55
CA ASP A 45 -13.90 -16.57 -18.08
C ASP A 45 -13.00 -17.82 -18.01
N ASN A 46 -11.98 -17.78 -17.13
CA ASN A 46 -11.04 -18.88 -16.97
C ASN A 46 -11.68 -20.00 -16.13
N ARG A 47 -12.17 -21.04 -16.82
CA ARG A 47 -12.80 -22.22 -16.19
C ARG A 47 -11.92 -22.94 -15.17
N PHE A 48 -10.60 -22.74 -15.24
CA PHE A 48 -9.64 -23.34 -14.31
C PHE A 48 -9.37 -22.43 -13.11
N LEU A 49 -9.77 -21.16 -13.11
CA LEU A 49 -9.55 -20.26 -11.98
C LEU A 49 -10.55 -20.55 -10.86
N TYR A 50 -10.04 -20.75 -9.65
CA TYR A 50 -10.85 -20.73 -8.43
C TYR A 50 -11.01 -19.30 -7.92
N LYS A 51 -9.88 -18.61 -7.71
CA LYS A 51 -9.80 -17.25 -7.19
C LYS A 51 -8.47 -16.62 -7.59
N ALA A 52 -8.43 -15.30 -7.66
CA ALA A 52 -7.20 -14.53 -7.75
C ALA A 52 -7.12 -13.54 -6.59
N VAL A 53 -5.91 -13.30 -6.09
CA VAL A 53 -5.58 -12.26 -5.12
C VAL A 53 -4.39 -11.50 -5.70
N LEU A 54 -4.55 -10.19 -5.80
CA LEU A 54 -3.52 -9.28 -6.27
C LEU A 54 -3.25 -8.28 -5.14
N THR A 55 -1.98 -8.05 -4.83
CA THR A 55 -1.53 -7.04 -3.86
C THR A 55 -0.69 -5.98 -4.57
N GLY A 56 -0.81 -4.75 -4.09
CA GLY A 56 -0.13 -3.59 -4.65
C GLY A 56 -0.39 -2.38 -3.76
N ILE A 57 0.38 -1.33 -3.97
CA ILE A 57 0.32 -0.08 -3.22
C ILE A 57 -0.73 0.83 -3.85
N LEU A 58 -0.58 1.09 -5.15
CA LEU A 58 -1.48 1.92 -5.91
C LEU A 58 -2.49 1.05 -6.62
N ARG A 59 -3.74 1.50 -6.55
CA ARG A 59 -4.75 0.97 -7.42
C ARG A 59 -4.46 1.46 -8.83
N VAL A 60 -4.30 0.54 -9.77
CA VAL A 60 -4.40 0.89 -11.18
C VAL A 60 -5.87 0.66 -11.57
N SER A 61 -6.51 1.72 -12.05
CA SER A 61 -7.97 1.79 -12.12
C SER A 61 -8.62 0.59 -12.80
N ARG A 62 -9.85 0.29 -12.37
CA ARG A 62 -10.71 -0.67 -13.06
C ARG A 62 -10.87 -0.33 -14.54
N GLU A 63 -10.84 0.95 -14.90
CA GLU A 63 -11.02 1.39 -16.29
C GLU A 63 -9.79 1.13 -17.17
N SER A 64 -8.60 1.05 -16.58
CA SER A 64 -7.34 0.87 -17.31
C SER A 64 -6.89 -0.60 -17.40
N LEU A 65 -6.70 -1.29 -16.27
CA LEU A 65 -6.22 -2.69 -16.27
C LEU A 65 -7.33 -3.72 -16.25
N PHE A 66 -8.43 -3.43 -15.55
CA PHE A 66 -9.43 -4.44 -15.19
C PHE A 66 -10.79 -4.22 -15.87
N SER A 67 -10.83 -3.46 -16.97
CA SER A 67 -12.08 -3.02 -17.60
C SER A 67 -12.92 -4.15 -18.20
N GLY A 68 -12.33 -5.35 -18.30
CA GLY A 68 -13.02 -6.58 -18.70
C GLY A 68 -13.41 -7.52 -17.54
N LEU A 69 -13.07 -7.20 -16.29
CA LEU A 69 -13.34 -8.05 -15.13
C LEU A 69 -14.59 -7.58 -14.38
N ASN A 70 -15.61 -8.44 -14.34
CA ASN A 70 -16.92 -8.09 -13.77
C ASN A 70 -17.04 -8.39 -12.26
N HIS A 71 -16.10 -9.11 -11.66
CA HIS A 71 -16.18 -9.62 -10.28
C HIS A 71 -14.88 -9.35 -9.48
N LEU A 72 -14.54 -8.07 -9.28
CA LEU A 72 -13.33 -7.66 -8.55
C LEU A 72 -13.69 -7.00 -7.22
N ASP A 73 -13.45 -7.63 -6.08
CA ASP A 73 -13.53 -6.95 -4.79
C ASP A 73 -12.19 -6.27 -4.48
N VAL A 74 -12.25 -5.04 -3.96
CA VAL A 74 -11.07 -4.25 -3.58
C VAL A 74 -11.16 -3.94 -2.09
N PHE A 75 -10.07 -4.23 -1.37
CA PHE A 75 -9.95 -3.97 0.06
C PHE A 75 -8.71 -3.10 0.27
N SER A 76 -8.92 -1.82 0.56
CA SER A 76 -7.87 -0.84 0.88
C SER A 76 -7.64 -0.73 2.38
N VAL A 77 -6.64 0.05 2.78
CA VAL A 77 -6.38 0.42 4.19
C VAL A 77 -7.55 1.19 4.84
N LEU A 78 -8.45 1.77 4.03
CA LEU A 78 -9.65 2.47 4.51
C LEU A 78 -10.83 1.52 4.76
N ASN A 79 -10.73 0.27 4.33
CA ASN A 79 -11.77 -0.70 4.54
C ASN A 79 -11.73 -1.25 5.97
N SER A 80 -12.68 -0.84 6.82
CA SER A 80 -12.75 -1.25 8.23
C SER A 80 -12.81 -2.77 8.46
N LYS A 81 -13.30 -3.55 7.47
CA LYS A 81 -13.32 -5.01 7.58
C LYS A 81 -11.93 -5.63 7.45
N TYR A 82 -11.00 -4.95 6.78
CA TYR A 82 -9.66 -5.46 6.47
C TYR A 82 -8.52 -4.63 7.06
N SER A 83 -8.78 -3.47 7.65
CA SER A 83 -7.75 -2.55 8.17
C SER A 83 -6.80 -3.22 9.17
N SER A 84 -7.30 -4.11 10.03
CA SER A 84 -6.49 -4.83 11.02
C SER A 84 -5.51 -5.84 10.43
N TYR A 85 -5.63 -6.20 9.14
CA TYR A 85 -4.76 -7.19 8.49
C TYR A 85 -3.58 -6.58 7.73
N PHE A 86 -3.48 -5.24 7.67
CA PHE A 86 -2.37 -4.53 7.01
C PHE A 86 -1.13 -4.36 7.90
N GLY A 87 -1.20 -4.77 9.17
CA GLY A 87 -0.08 -4.74 10.09
C GLY A 87 -0.39 -5.54 11.35
N PHE A 88 0.45 -5.39 12.37
CA PHE A 88 0.14 -5.95 13.69
C PHE A 88 -0.74 -4.99 14.47
N THR A 89 -1.83 -5.49 15.02
CA THR A 89 -2.65 -4.74 15.98
C THR A 89 -1.88 -4.47 17.28
N GLU A 90 -2.33 -3.50 18.06
CA GLU A 90 -1.76 -3.23 19.39
C GLU A 90 -1.65 -4.49 20.26
N GLY A 91 -2.71 -5.31 20.29
CA GLY A 91 -2.72 -6.56 21.06
C GLY A 91 -1.68 -7.57 20.56
N GLU A 92 -1.51 -7.72 19.25
CA GLU A 92 -0.49 -8.61 18.69
C GLU A 92 0.93 -8.12 19.00
N VAL A 93 1.16 -6.80 19.00
CA VAL A 93 2.46 -6.22 19.42
C VAL A 93 2.71 -6.48 20.91
N GLU A 94 1.72 -6.26 21.76
CA GLU A 94 1.81 -6.53 23.20
C GLU A 94 2.14 -8.00 23.48
N ASP A 95 1.42 -8.92 22.83
CA ASP A 95 1.65 -10.35 22.96
C ASP A 95 3.05 -10.76 22.49
N LEU A 96 3.50 -10.23 21.35
CA LEU A 96 4.83 -10.49 20.81
C LEU A 96 5.94 -10.00 21.77
N LEU A 97 5.79 -8.80 22.32
CA LEU A 97 6.76 -8.23 23.27
C LEU A 97 6.78 -9.03 24.58
N ASN A 98 5.62 -9.44 25.09
CA ASN A 98 5.54 -10.28 26.28
C ASN A 98 6.23 -11.64 26.08
N GLN A 99 5.99 -12.29 24.95
CA GLN A 99 6.68 -13.55 24.58
C GLN A 99 8.20 -13.36 24.45
N ALA A 100 8.64 -12.18 24.03
CA ALA A 100 10.05 -11.82 23.93
C ALA A 100 10.68 -11.37 25.27
N GLN A 101 9.91 -11.33 26.38
CA GLN A 101 10.33 -10.79 27.69
C GLN A 101 10.69 -9.30 27.64
N MET A 102 9.89 -8.52 26.90
CA MET A 102 10.09 -7.08 26.63
C MET A 102 8.81 -6.27 26.81
N GLY A 103 7.82 -6.81 27.53
CA GLY A 103 6.49 -6.20 27.70
C GLY A 103 6.54 -4.79 28.28
N GLU A 104 7.55 -4.48 29.10
CA GLU A 104 7.79 -3.15 29.67
C GLU A 104 8.10 -2.08 28.61
N LYS A 105 8.52 -2.48 27.41
CA LYS A 105 8.84 -1.55 26.31
C LYS A 105 7.65 -1.17 25.44
N ILE A 106 6.44 -1.65 25.73
CA ILE A 106 5.27 -1.38 24.89
C ILE A 106 5.07 0.12 24.69
N THR A 107 5.15 0.93 25.73
CA THR A 107 4.96 2.39 25.63
C THR A 107 6.02 3.03 24.72
N ASP A 108 7.28 2.60 24.84
CA ASP A 108 8.36 3.09 24.00
C ASP A 108 8.19 2.68 22.53
N VAL A 109 7.72 1.45 22.29
CA VAL A 109 7.38 0.94 20.96
C VAL A 109 6.24 1.73 20.34
N LYS A 110 5.18 2.01 21.10
CA LYS A 110 4.05 2.84 20.64
C LYS A 110 4.52 4.26 20.30
N ASN A 111 5.37 4.86 21.13
CA ASN A 111 5.90 6.22 20.89
C ASN A 111 6.86 6.28 19.70
N TRP A 112 7.72 5.28 19.52
CA TRP A 112 8.75 5.30 18.47
C TRP A 112 8.19 4.96 17.09
N TYR A 113 7.36 3.92 17.02
CA TYR A 113 6.80 3.46 15.75
C TYR A 113 5.47 4.11 15.40
N ASN A 114 4.82 4.78 16.36
CA ASN A 114 3.58 5.59 16.26
C ASN A 114 2.32 4.84 15.77
N GLY A 115 2.48 3.69 15.11
CA GLY A 115 1.41 2.98 14.45
C GLY A 115 0.91 3.72 13.21
N TYR A 116 -0.05 3.11 12.53
CA TYR A 116 -0.81 3.68 11.43
C TYR A 116 -2.28 3.61 11.79
N HIS A 117 -2.95 4.76 11.79
CA HIS A 117 -4.38 4.83 12.06
C HIS A 117 -5.15 4.53 10.77
N MET A 118 -5.72 3.32 10.70
CA MET A 118 -6.46 2.82 9.54
C MET A 118 -7.92 2.57 9.92
N SER A 119 -8.81 3.48 9.51
CA SER A 119 -10.21 3.49 9.97
C SER A 119 -10.26 3.57 11.50
N ASP A 120 -10.78 2.53 12.16
CA ASP A 120 -10.97 2.49 13.62
C ASP A 120 -9.89 1.67 14.34
N VAL A 121 -8.80 1.30 13.66
CA VAL A 121 -7.76 0.41 14.18
C VAL A 121 -6.39 1.04 14.01
N THR A 122 -5.56 0.97 15.05
CA THR A 122 -4.12 1.23 14.97
C THR A 122 -3.38 -0.06 14.66
N VAL A 123 -2.61 -0.07 13.58
CA VAL A 123 -1.71 -1.17 13.23
C VAL A 123 -0.26 -0.72 13.22
N TYR A 124 0.69 -1.62 13.44
CA TYR A 124 2.12 -1.36 13.41
C TYR A 124 2.75 -2.10 12.23
N ASN A 125 3.77 -1.50 11.63
CA ASN A 125 4.55 -2.11 10.57
C ASN A 125 5.20 -3.42 11.08
N PRO A 126 4.82 -4.60 10.54
CA PRO A 126 5.30 -5.88 11.07
C PRO A 126 6.81 -6.03 11.02
N TRP A 127 7.43 -5.55 9.93
CA TRP A 127 8.88 -5.62 9.75
C TRP A 127 9.63 -4.84 10.85
N SER A 128 9.15 -3.66 11.20
CA SER A 128 9.74 -2.83 12.25
C SER A 128 9.65 -3.48 13.61
N ILE A 129 8.49 -4.03 13.97
CA ILE A 129 8.28 -4.72 15.25
C ILE A 129 9.11 -6.01 15.34
N ILE A 130 9.13 -6.82 14.28
CA ILE A 130 9.92 -8.05 14.22
C ILE A 130 11.41 -7.72 14.39
N ASN A 131 11.92 -6.72 13.68
CA ASN A 131 13.33 -6.33 13.78
C ASN A 131 13.67 -5.76 15.16
N PHE A 132 12.82 -4.92 15.73
CA PHE A 132 13.00 -4.43 17.09
C PHE A 132 13.18 -5.60 18.08
N VAL A 133 12.29 -6.60 18.02
CA VAL A 133 12.37 -7.79 18.88
C VAL A 133 13.63 -8.61 18.59
N GLN A 134 13.91 -8.91 17.32
CA GLN A 134 15.09 -9.69 16.91
C GLN A 134 16.41 -9.01 17.31
N LYS A 135 16.45 -7.67 17.31
CA LYS A 135 17.60 -6.86 17.70
C LYS A 135 17.60 -6.53 19.19
N ARG A 136 16.84 -7.25 20.01
CA ARG A 136 16.81 -7.13 21.49
C ARG A 136 16.41 -5.73 21.97
N GLY A 137 15.48 -5.11 21.25
CA GLY A 137 14.88 -3.83 21.61
C GLY A 137 15.70 -2.61 21.26
N VAL A 138 16.53 -2.70 20.22
CA VAL A 138 17.20 -1.55 19.63
C VAL A 138 16.22 -0.86 18.68
N PHE A 139 15.94 0.41 18.95
CA PHE A 139 15.11 1.24 18.10
C PHE A 139 15.88 1.69 16.86
N GLN A 140 15.35 1.38 15.69
CA GLN A 140 15.85 1.86 14.40
C GLN A 140 14.68 2.07 13.43
N PRO A 141 14.85 2.93 12.41
CA PRO A 141 13.88 3.10 11.34
C PRO A 141 13.96 1.92 10.34
N TYR A 142 13.57 0.73 10.79
CA TYR A 142 13.68 -0.52 10.02
C TYR A 142 12.91 -0.51 8.70
N TRP A 143 11.91 0.36 8.57
CA TRP A 143 11.11 0.56 7.35
C TRP A 143 11.84 1.37 6.25
N VAL A 144 12.83 2.21 6.60
CA VAL A 144 13.47 3.13 5.63
C VAL A 144 14.33 2.41 4.60
N ASN A 145 14.80 1.19 4.92
CA ASN A 145 15.72 0.45 4.07
C ASN A 145 15.05 -0.43 3.00
N THR A 146 13.72 -0.37 2.86
CA THR A 146 12.97 -1.34 2.04
C THR A 146 12.20 -0.76 0.85
N SER A 147 12.07 0.57 0.71
CA SER A 147 11.23 1.17 -0.34
C SER A 147 11.99 2.04 -1.35
N ASP A 148 11.69 1.84 -2.63
CA ASP A 148 12.06 2.76 -3.70
C ASP A 148 11.12 3.99 -3.66
N ASN A 149 11.64 5.11 -3.16
CA ASN A 149 10.88 6.34 -2.95
C ASN A 149 10.90 7.27 -4.18
N GLU A 150 11.37 6.81 -5.34
CA GLU A 150 11.48 7.66 -6.54
C GLU A 150 10.14 8.24 -7.00
N LEU A 151 9.04 7.47 -6.93
CA LEU A 151 7.72 7.97 -7.30
C LEU A 151 7.30 9.14 -6.41
N ILE A 152 7.39 8.98 -5.08
CA ILE A 152 7.04 10.01 -4.11
C ILE A 152 7.92 11.26 -4.29
N LYS A 153 9.23 11.08 -4.48
CA LYS A 153 10.16 12.21 -4.71
C LYS A 153 9.79 12.97 -5.98
N THR A 154 9.47 12.26 -7.06
CA THR A 154 9.06 12.85 -8.34
C THR A 154 7.80 13.69 -8.15
N LEU A 155 6.79 13.15 -7.47
CA LEU A 155 5.52 13.84 -7.21
C LEU A 155 5.69 15.05 -6.30
N LEU A 156 6.45 14.94 -5.21
CA LEU A 156 6.74 16.06 -4.31
C LEU A 156 7.46 17.21 -5.02
N THR A 157 8.39 16.89 -5.92
CA THR A 157 9.14 17.90 -6.68
C THR A 157 8.21 18.67 -7.60
N GLY A 158 7.34 17.95 -8.32
CA GLY A 158 6.36 18.51 -9.25
C GLY A 158 5.09 19.07 -8.59
N ALA A 159 4.90 18.89 -7.28
CA ALA A 159 3.70 19.33 -6.59
C ALA A 159 3.55 20.87 -6.60
N SER A 160 2.29 21.31 -6.56
CA SER A 160 1.87 22.71 -6.48
C SER A 160 2.39 23.40 -5.22
N PHE A 161 2.35 24.73 -5.21
CA PHE A 161 2.67 25.52 -4.01
C PHE A 161 1.68 25.25 -2.87
N SER A 162 0.38 25.17 -3.16
CA SER A 162 -0.66 24.83 -2.18
C SER A 162 -0.39 23.51 -1.48
N PHE A 163 -0.10 22.45 -2.25
CA PHE A 163 0.27 21.16 -1.68
C PHE A 163 1.49 21.27 -0.75
N LYS A 164 2.51 22.02 -1.16
CA LYS A 164 3.76 22.19 -0.38
C LYS A 164 3.52 22.96 0.92
N ASP A 165 2.66 23.98 0.90
CA ASP A 165 2.28 24.72 2.10
C ASP A 165 1.54 23.81 3.09
N ASP A 166 0.55 23.03 2.62
CA ASP A 166 -0.15 22.05 3.45
C ASP A 166 0.80 20.97 4.00
N PHE A 167 1.73 20.50 3.17
CA PHE A 167 2.72 19.51 3.57
C PHE A 167 3.66 20.06 4.65
N GLU A 168 4.04 21.33 4.57
CA GLU A 168 4.80 22.01 5.62
C GLU A 168 4.01 22.10 6.94
N GLU A 169 2.70 22.37 6.87
CA GLU A 169 1.84 22.37 8.06
C GLU A 169 1.83 21.01 8.75
N ILE A 170 1.71 19.91 7.98
CA ILE A 170 1.78 18.55 8.52
C ILE A 170 3.15 18.29 9.18
N LEU A 171 4.25 18.70 8.54
CA LEU A 171 5.60 18.55 9.11
C LEU A 171 5.78 19.33 10.42
N GLN A 172 5.04 20.41 10.61
CA GLN A 172 4.97 21.17 11.87
C GLN A 172 4.04 20.55 12.92
N GLY A 173 3.45 19.38 12.63
CA GLY A 173 2.49 18.68 13.51
C GLY A 173 1.07 19.26 13.49
N LYS A 174 0.75 20.12 12.51
CA LYS A 174 -0.62 20.60 12.30
C LYS A 174 -1.42 19.57 11.50
N ARG A 175 -2.72 19.81 11.39
CA ARG A 175 -3.67 18.96 10.66
C ARG A 175 -4.19 19.72 9.45
N VAL A 176 -4.36 19.01 8.35
CA VAL A 176 -5.00 19.52 7.12
C VAL A 176 -6.13 18.58 6.72
N GLU A 177 -7.18 19.13 6.11
CA GLU A 177 -8.29 18.36 5.56
C GLU A 177 -8.15 18.29 4.04
N LYS A 178 -8.12 17.08 3.48
CA LYS A 178 -7.96 16.83 2.04
C LYS A 178 -8.91 15.76 1.56
N LEU A 179 -9.28 15.85 0.28
CA LEU A 179 -10.07 14.83 -0.39
C LEU A 179 -9.18 13.65 -0.76
N ILE A 180 -9.68 12.44 -0.46
CA ILE A 180 -9.03 11.18 -0.80
C ILE A 180 -9.87 10.48 -1.87
N ASP A 181 -9.22 10.01 -2.92
CA ASP A 181 -9.79 9.14 -3.94
C ASP A 181 -9.13 7.76 -3.88
N GLU A 182 -9.91 6.72 -3.60
CA GLU A 182 -9.44 5.32 -3.61
C GLU A 182 -9.34 4.73 -5.02
N ASN A 183 -9.67 5.49 -6.07
CA ASN A 183 -9.68 5.07 -7.47
C ASN A 183 -8.59 5.74 -8.32
N ILE A 184 -7.56 6.32 -7.69
CA ILE A 184 -6.46 7.01 -8.37
C ILE A 184 -5.99 6.24 -9.60
N VAL A 185 -5.82 6.92 -10.73
CA VAL A 185 -5.10 6.37 -11.88
C VAL A 185 -3.75 7.05 -11.97
N PHE A 186 -2.70 6.33 -12.34
CA PHE A 186 -1.37 6.92 -12.59
C PHE A 186 -1.40 8.10 -13.58
N SER A 187 -2.36 8.12 -14.50
CA SER A 187 -2.58 9.25 -15.40
C SER A 187 -3.06 10.52 -14.70
N ASP A 188 -3.67 10.43 -13.52
CA ASP A 188 -4.11 11.59 -12.74
C ASP A 188 -2.95 12.23 -11.97
N LEU A 189 -1.94 11.44 -11.60
CA LEU A 189 -0.66 11.96 -11.08
C LEU A 189 0.03 12.91 -12.08
N ASN A 190 -0.11 12.64 -13.39
CA ASN A 190 0.42 13.52 -14.45
C ASN A 190 -0.29 14.87 -14.58
N LYS A 191 -1.50 15.00 -14.04
CA LYS A 191 -2.29 16.24 -14.13
C LYS A 191 -2.01 17.21 -12.98
N GLY A 192 -1.11 16.85 -12.06
CA GLY A 192 -0.86 17.62 -10.85
C GLY A 192 -2.07 17.62 -9.91
N ASP A 193 -2.89 16.55 -9.95
CA ASP A 193 -4.03 16.40 -9.06
C ASP A 193 -3.53 16.15 -7.64
N GLU A 194 -3.67 17.15 -6.77
CA GLU A 194 -3.24 17.07 -5.37
C GLU A 194 -3.95 15.93 -4.64
N SER A 195 -5.22 15.65 -4.96
CA SER A 195 -5.98 14.58 -4.31
C SER A 195 -5.36 13.21 -4.58
N ALA A 196 -4.82 13.00 -5.79
CA ALA A 196 -4.09 11.79 -6.15
C ALA A 196 -2.78 11.65 -5.35
N ILE A 197 -2.07 12.76 -5.11
CA ILE A 197 -0.85 12.74 -4.30
C ILE A 197 -1.20 12.42 -2.84
N TRP A 198 -2.17 13.09 -2.23
CA TRP A 198 -2.59 12.82 -0.85
C TRP A 198 -3.05 11.37 -0.66
N SER A 199 -3.83 10.87 -1.61
CA SER A 199 -4.32 9.49 -1.59
C SER A 199 -3.18 8.48 -1.71
N LEU A 200 -2.16 8.74 -2.53
CA LEU A 200 -0.95 7.90 -2.57
C LEU A 200 -0.23 7.88 -1.21
N PHE A 201 -0.01 9.05 -0.59
CA PHE A 201 0.67 9.13 0.72
C PHE A 201 -0.07 8.35 1.82
N LEU A 202 -1.40 8.38 1.78
CA LEU A 202 -2.25 7.60 2.69
C LEU A 202 -2.15 6.10 2.41
N MET A 203 -2.29 5.66 1.14
CA MET A 203 -2.22 4.24 0.77
C MET A 203 -0.84 3.62 1.04
N THR A 204 0.22 4.42 0.95
CA THR A 204 1.60 4.02 1.28
C THR A 204 1.92 4.08 2.77
N GLY A 205 1.03 4.64 3.60
CA GLY A 205 1.21 4.81 5.03
C GLY A 205 2.15 5.95 5.44
N TYR A 206 2.55 6.85 4.54
CA TYR A 206 3.31 8.04 4.94
C TYR A 206 2.46 9.04 5.72
N LEU A 207 1.15 9.01 5.53
CA LEU A 207 0.17 9.80 6.29
C LEU A 207 -0.90 8.86 6.84
N THR A 208 -1.44 9.21 8.01
CA THR A 208 -2.46 8.44 8.75
C THR A 208 -3.35 9.39 9.53
#